data_AF-A0A2N2BYW8-F1
#
_entry.id   AF-A0A2N2BYW8-F1
#
_cell.length_a   1.000
_cell.length_b   1.000
_cell.length_c   1.000
_cell.angle_alpha   90.00
_cell.angle_beta   90.00
_cell.angle_gamma   90.00
#
_symmetry.space_group_name_H-M   'P 1'
#
loop_
_entity.id
_entity.type
_entity.pdbx_description
1 polymer ?
#
loop_
_entity_poly.entity_id
_entity_poly.type
_entity_poly.pdbx_seq_one_letter_code
_entity_poly.pdbx_strand_id
1 'polypeptide(L)'
;MNKIEQLLNSFILTGFIVLLIGLYFIVYKAGLPYQDPTIEMVIRQEAYNMAGESCMLSGGIILAIGITTRAILIFAKRNTIKR
;
A
#
# COMPACT_ATOMS: atom_id res chain seq x y z
N MET A 1 -24.65 -5.47 -2.02
CA MET A 1 -23.27 -5.89 -1.70
C MET A 1 -23.27 -6.47 -0.30
N ASN A 2 -22.75 -7.67 -0.09
CA ASN A 2 -22.69 -8.25 1.25
C ASN A 2 -21.71 -7.43 2.13
N LYS A 3 -22.01 -7.29 3.43
CA LYS A 3 -21.16 -6.53 4.37
C LYS A 3 -19.70 -6.97 4.33
N ILE A 4 -19.46 -8.28 4.13
CA ILE A 4 -18.11 -8.87 4.01
C ILE A 4 -17.39 -8.40 2.74
N GLU A 5 -18.09 -8.36 1.60
CA GLU A 5 -17.51 -7.92 0.32
C GLU A 5 -17.20 -6.42 0.34
N GLN A 6 -18.05 -5.63 0.99
CA GLN A 6 -17.81 -4.21 1.22
C GLN A 6 -16.56 -3.99 2.08
N LEU A 7 -16.44 -4.74 3.18
CA LEU A 7 -15.30 -4.64 4.07
C LEU A 7 -13.99 -5.02 3.36
N LEU A 8 -13.99 -6.07 2.53
CA LEU A 8 -12.84 -6.43 1.72
C LEU A 8 -12.45 -5.37 0.69
N ASN A 9 -13.43 -4.78 0.01
CA ASN A 9 -13.17 -3.68 -0.92
C ASN A 9 -12.57 -2.47 -0.19
N SER A 10 -13.05 -2.14 1.01
CA SER A 10 -12.47 -1.10 1.84
C SER A 10 -11.01 -1.41 2.21
N PHE A 11 -10.70 -2.65 2.59
CA PHE A 11 -9.31 -3.06 2.89
C PHE A 11 -8.39 -2.91 1.68
N ILE A 12 -8.81 -3.38 0.51
CA ILE A 12 -8.03 -3.24 -0.73
C ILE A 12 -7.82 -1.76 -1.08
N LEU A 13 -8.86 -0.95 -0.96
CA LEU A 13 -8.79 0.48 -1.23
C LEU A 13 -7.84 1.19 -0.26
N THR A 14 -7.91 0.87 1.05
CA THR A 14 -7.00 1.43 2.05
C THR A 14 -5.55 1.08 1.73
N GLY A 15 -5.23 -0.18 1.42
CA GLY A 15 -3.88 -0.59 1.04
C GLY A 15 -3.38 0.18 -0.19
N PHE A 16 -4.25 0.37 -1.19
CA PHE A 16 -3.92 1.13 -2.39
C PHE A 16 -3.67 2.62 -2.10
N ILE A 17 -4.50 3.25 -1.27
CA ILE A 17 -4.31 4.66 -0.86
C ILE A 17 -2.99 4.83 -0.10
N VAL A 18 -2.68 3.93 0.83
CA VAL A 18 -1.43 3.97 1.60
C VAL A 18 -0.22 3.81 0.67
N LEU A 19 -0.30 2.95 -0.35
CA LEU A 19 0.74 2.83 -1.38
C LEU A 19 0.92 4.14 -2.18
N LEU A 20 -0.17 4.80 -2.57
CA LEU A 20 -0.08 6.10 -3.25
C LEU A 20 0.57 7.17 -2.37
N ILE A 21 0.27 7.17 -1.07
CA ILE A 21 0.91 8.07 -0.10
C ILE A 21 2.40 7.75 0.01
N GLY A 22 2.78 6.47 0.11
CA GLY A 22 4.18 6.06 0.12
C GLY A 22 4.94 6.51 -1.12
N LEU A 23 4.35 6.30 -2.29
CA LEU A 23 4.91 6.74 -3.57
C LEU A 23 5.01 8.26 -3.66
N TYR A 24 4.05 9.00 -3.11
CA TYR A 24 4.14 10.46 -2.98
C TYR A 24 5.34 10.88 -2.14
N PHE A 25 5.56 10.22 -0.99
CA PHE A 25 6.71 10.53 -0.13
C PHE A 25 8.05 10.23 -0.82
N ILE A 26 8.19 9.08 -1.47
CA ILE A 26 9.45 8.70 -2.13
C ILE A 26 9.71 9.57 -3.37
N VAL A 27 8.73 9.69 -4.27
CA VAL A 27 8.94 10.32 -5.59
C VAL A 27 8.91 11.84 -5.51
N TYR A 28 8.00 12.42 -4.74
CA TYR A 28 7.80 13.87 -4.74
C TYR A 28 8.45 14.57 -3.54
N LYS A 29 8.39 13.98 -2.34
CA LYS A 29 8.92 14.62 -1.13
C LYS A 29 10.41 14.37 -0.92
N ALA A 30 10.84 13.12 -1.03
CA ALA A 30 12.26 12.77 -0.97
C ALA A 30 12.94 13.09 -2.31
N GLY A 31 12.32 12.69 -3.42
CA GLY A 31 12.80 13.00 -4.76
C GLY A 31 14.18 12.43 -5.03
N LEU A 32 14.87 13.00 -6.03
CA LEU A 32 16.27 12.65 -6.32
C LEU A 32 17.21 13.29 -5.29
N PRO A 33 18.33 12.64 -4.94
CA PRO A 33 19.38 13.26 -4.13
C PRO A 33 19.82 14.61 -4.72
N TYR A 34 19.95 15.62 -3.86
CA TYR A 34 20.49 16.91 -4.28
C TYR A 34 21.95 16.73 -4.71
N GLN A 35 22.40 17.52 -5.69
CA GLN A 35 23.78 17.43 -6.19
C GLN A 35 24.80 18.00 -5.20
N ASP A 36 24.42 19.04 -4.44
CA ASP A 36 25.20 19.62 -3.34
C ASP A 36 24.31 19.84 -2.10
N PRO A 37 23.96 18.77 -1.35
CA PRO A 37 23.06 18.89 -0.21
C PRO A 37 23.76 19.47 1.01
N THR A 38 23.08 20.38 1.72
CA THR A 38 23.37 20.68 3.12
C THR A 38 22.90 19.53 4.00
N ILE A 39 23.45 19.42 5.21
CA ILE A 39 23.10 18.38 6.18
C ILE A 39 21.59 18.35 6.45
N GLU A 40 20.95 19.52 6.59
CA GLU A 40 19.51 19.61 6.84
C GLU A 40 18.69 19.03 5.68
N MET A 41 19.14 19.20 4.44
CA MET A 41 18.46 18.64 3.26
C MET A 41 18.57 17.11 3.22
N VAL A 42 19.72 16.55 3.60
CA VAL A 42 19.91 15.09 3.69
C VAL A 42 18.97 14.49 4.74
N ILE A 43 18.96 15.04 5.96
CA ILE A 43 18.12 14.53 7.05
C ILE A 43 16.65 14.56 6.65
N ARG A 44 16.20 15.65 5.99
CA ARG A 44 14.82 15.78 5.54
C ARG A 44 14.48 14.76 4.44
N GLN A 45 15.38 14.56 3.48
CA GLN A 45 15.20 13.59 2.41
C GLN A 45 15.12 12.17 2.96
N GLU A 46 16.00 11.81 3.89
CA GLU A 46 16.02 10.50 4.54
C GLU A 46 14.74 10.25 5.34
N ALA A 47 14.27 11.24 6.11
CA ALA A 47 13.01 11.15 6.83
C ALA A 47 11.81 10.89 5.89
N TYR A 48 11.76 11.55 4.72
CA TYR A 48 10.72 11.30 3.73
C TYR A 48 10.84 9.93 3.07
N ASN A 49 12.05 9.46 2.78
CA ASN A 49 12.27 8.10 2.26
C ASN A 49 11.81 7.05 3.27
N MET A 50 12.20 7.16 4.54
CA MET A 50 11.78 6.22 5.60
C MET A 50 10.26 6.19 5.78
N ALA A 51 9.61 7.37 5.78
CA ALA A 51 8.15 7.46 5.86
C ALA A 51 7.49 6.80 4.64
N GLY A 52 8.03 7.07 3.45
CA GLY A 52 7.58 6.49 2.19
C GLY A 52 7.70 4.97 2.15
N GLU A 53 8.87 4.43 2.51
CA GLU A 53 9.12 2.99 2.59
C GLU A 53 8.20 2.31 3.60
N SER A 54 7.98 2.93 4.77
CA SER A 54 7.04 2.42 5.78
C SER A 54 5.61 2.33 5.24
N CYS A 55 5.18 3.35 4.50
CA CYS A 55 3.88 3.34 3.80
C CYS A 55 3.84 2.28 2.70
N MET A 56 4.91 2.13 1.92
CA MET A 56 4.99 1.11 0.87
C MET A 56 4.86 -0.31 1.42
N LEU A 57 5.58 -0.61 2.50
CA LEU A 57 5.53 -1.92 3.17
C LEU A 57 4.13 -2.19 3.75
N SER A 58 3.61 -1.27 4.56
CA SER A 58 2.32 -1.44 5.22
C SER A 58 1.16 -1.48 4.22
N GLY A 59 1.11 -0.56 3.26
CA GLY A 59 0.12 -0.52 2.19
C GLY A 59 0.18 -1.78 1.31
N GLY A 60 1.39 -2.25 1.00
CA GLY A 60 1.62 -3.49 0.26
C GLY A 60 1.09 -4.72 0.98
N ILE A 61 1.37 -4.86 2.29
CA ILE A 61 0.86 -5.96 3.12
C ILE A 61 -0.68 -5.93 3.18
N ILE A 62 -1.27 -4.76 3.44
CA ILE A 62 -2.73 -4.60 3.52
C ILE A 62 -3.39 -5.01 2.19
N LEU A 63 -2.84 -4.53 1.07
CA LEU A 63 -3.34 -4.83 -0.26
C LEU A 63 -3.18 -6.33 -0.60
N ALA A 64 -2.04 -6.94 -0.26
CA ALA A 64 -1.80 -8.36 -0.46
C ALA A 64 -2.80 -9.22 0.32
N ILE A 65 -3.06 -8.91 1.59
CA ILE A 65 -4.06 -9.60 2.42
C ILE A 65 -5.47 -9.44 1.82
N GLY A 66 -5.83 -8.23 1.39
CA GLY A 66 -7.13 -7.97 0.77
C GLY A 66 -7.35 -8.77 -0.52
N ILE A 67 -6.36 -8.81 -1.42
CA ILE A 67 -6.42 -9.55 -2.68
C ILE A 67 -6.46 -11.06 -2.44
N THR A 68 -5.56 -11.58 -1.59
CA THR A 68 -5.50 -13.02 -1.29
C THR A 68 -6.79 -13.52 -0.66
N THR A 69 -7.35 -12.78 0.31
CA THR A 69 -8.65 -13.13 0.92
C THR A 69 -9.78 -13.14 -0.10
N ARG A 70 -9.82 -12.15 -1.01
CA ARG A 70 -10.81 -12.11 -2.09
C ARG A 70 -10.67 -13.30 -3.04
N ALA A 71 -9.44 -13.67 -3.41
CA ALA A 71 -9.17 -14.83 -4.26
C ALA A 71 -9.65 -16.14 -3.61
N ILE A 72 -9.37 -16.33 -2.32
CA ILE A 72 -9.81 -17.48 -1.54
C ILE A 72 -11.34 -17.58 -1.52
N LEU A 73 -12.05 -16.47 -1.27
CA LEU A 73 -13.51 -16.46 -1.26
C LEU A 73 -14.13 -16.81 -2.62
N ILE A 74 -13.54 -16.29 -3.71
CA ILE A 74 -13.98 -16.64 -5.07
C ILE A 74 -13.78 -18.13 -5.33
N PHE A 75 -12.61 -18.67 -4.95
CA PHE A 75 -12.31 -20.09 -5.10
C PHE A 75 -13.26 -20.98 -4.29
N ALA A 76 -13.53 -20.62 -3.03
CA ALA A 76 -14.46 -21.33 -2.16
C ALA A 76 -15.88 -21.35 -2.72
N LYS A 77 -16.40 -20.20 -3.20
CA LYS A 77 -17.72 -20.10 -3.85
C LYS A 77 -17.79 -20.96 -5.12
N ARG A 78 -16.73 -20.98 -5.94
CA ARG A 78 -16.70 -21.82 -7.17
C ARG A 78 -16.78 -23.32 -6.85
N ASN A 79 -16.16 -23.76 -5.77
CA ASN A 79 -16.17 -25.18 -5.36
C ASN A 79 -17.50 -25.62 -4.72
N THR A 80 -18.26 -24.70 -4.13
CA THR A 80 -19.59 -25.02 -3.57
C THR A 80 -20.66 -25.15 -4.64
N ILE A 81 -20.55 -24.42 -5.76
CA ILE A 81 -21.51 -24.49 -6.88
C ILE A 81 -21.34 -25.76 -7.73
N LYS A 82 -20.15 -26.36 -7.72
CA LYS A 82 -19.85 -27.59 -8.47
C LYS A 82 -20.22 -28.90 -7.74
N ARG A 83 -20.59 -28.83 -6.46
CA ARG A 83 -21.10 -29.96 -5.68
C ARG A 83 -22.62 -29.93 -5.68
#